data_AF-A0A4Q7QPX5-F1
#
_entry.id   AF-A0A4Q7QPX5-F1
#
_cell.length_a   1.000
_cell.length_b   1.000
_cell.length_c   1.000
_cell.angle_alpha   90.00
_cell.angle_beta   90.00
_cell.angle_gamma   90.00
#
_symmetry.space_group_name_H-M   'P 1'
#
loop_
_entity.id
_entity.type
_entity.pdbx_description
1 polymer ?
#
loop_
_entity_poly.entity_id
_entity_poly.type
_entity_poly.pdbx_seq_one_letter_code
_entity_poly.pdbx_strand_id
1 'polypeptide(L)'
;MRKIMKSGAPLLLLSVSLLVSGCGIGGEKAGTELDPPKVNYVKEGKSLDKKEKTAKTESTQKRQLFLFDSNGMVVPQVLALPKNDETAKQVLQYLVKDGPVSNMIPNGFQAVLPADTEVLSVNIKKGTATANFSKEFTEYNAKDEMKILQAITFTLTQFDNIKKVKIQIEGKNQNSMPVNNTPVGEGVSRVDGINLENGGVADITNSELVTLYFLAQTQDQTYYVPVTRRVAKEGTDKVTATIEHLIDGPSAESNLLTDFRTDVKLLSTPVVKDGVVTLNFNGAVLDNKEESMIADEVLNSIVLSLTELSEVKKVAIKVDGKSKIFTEKGKELTAPVSRPKEVNTGEF
;
A
#
# COMPACT_ATOMS: atom_id res chain seq x y z
N MET A 1 -21.38 -58.85 19.87
CA MET A 1 -21.83 -57.78 20.79
C MET A 1 -22.22 -56.56 19.97
N ARG A 2 -23.32 -55.90 20.36
CA ARG A 2 -24.24 -55.13 19.52
C ARG A 2 -23.68 -53.81 18.94
N LYS A 3 -24.22 -53.47 17.77
CA LYS A 3 -24.20 -52.17 17.08
C LYS A 3 -25.66 -51.75 16.83
N ILE A 4 -25.92 -50.43 16.73
CA ILE A 4 -27.15 -49.75 16.20
C ILE A 4 -28.30 -49.63 17.23
N MET A 5 -29.13 -48.57 17.41
CA MET A 5 -29.78 -47.49 16.59
C MET A 5 -30.19 -46.33 17.56
N LYS A 6 -30.06 -45.02 17.26
CA LYS A 6 -30.97 -44.05 16.57
C LYS A 6 -32.41 -43.87 17.10
N SER A 7 -32.79 -42.58 17.09
CA SER A 7 -34.12 -41.93 16.97
C SER A 7 -34.91 -41.57 18.23
N GLY A 8 -35.06 -40.26 18.43
CA GLY A 8 -36.15 -39.63 19.16
C GLY A 8 -36.67 -38.41 18.39
N ALA A 9 -37.96 -38.43 18.08
CA ALA A 9 -38.83 -37.33 17.65
C ALA A 9 -40.23 -37.67 18.24
N PRO A 10 -41.27 -36.82 18.22
CA PRO A 10 -41.39 -35.35 18.07
C PRO A 10 -42.27 -34.72 19.20
N LEU A 11 -42.51 -33.40 19.23
CA LEU A 11 -43.73 -32.73 19.74
C LEU A 11 -43.60 -31.20 19.47
N LEU A 12 -44.24 -30.60 18.46
CA LEU A 12 -45.61 -30.03 18.42
C LEU A 12 -45.99 -29.08 19.58
N LEU A 13 -46.17 -27.78 19.25
CA LEU A 13 -47.19 -26.84 19.78
C LEU A 13 -47.07 -25.48 19.04
N LEU A 14 -48.02 -25.19 18.14
CA LEU A 14 -49.05 -24.13 18.24
C LEU A 14 -48.48 -22.70 18.32
N SER A 15 -48.46 -21.95 17.21
CA SER A 15 -49.53 -21.02 16.75
C SER A 15 -49.85 -19.89 17.74
N VAL A 16 -49.71 -18.63 17.32
CA VAL A 16 -50.79 -17.62 17.27
C VAL A 16 -50.26 -16.40 16.50
N SER A 17 -50.94 -16.11 15.39
CA SER A 17 -50.84 -14.89 14.60
C SER A 17 -51.58 -13.76 15.33
N LEU A 18 -50.93 -12.59 15.50
CA LEU A 18 -51.61 -11.38 15.94
C LEU A 18 -51.60 -10.35 14.80
N LEU A 19 -52.70 -10.35 14.05
CA LEU A 19 -53.20 -9.19 13.33
C LEU A 19 -53.99 -8.34 14.33
N VAL A 20 -53.61 -7.07 14.50
CA VAL A 20 -54.48 -6.08 15.14
C VAL A 20 -54.51 -4.84 14.24
N SER A 21 -55.56 -4.77 13.43
CA SER A 21 -56.10 -3.54 12.86
C SER A 21 -57.50 -3.36 13.45
N GLY A 22 -57.78 -2.20 14.04
CA GLY A 22 -59.14 -1.87 14.49
C GLY A 22 -59.21 -0.59 15.32
N CYS A 23 -59.61 0.51 14.68
CA CYS A 23 -59.98 1.79 15.27
C CYS A 23 -61.19 1.68 16.21
N GLY A 24 -61.20 2.48 17.27
CA GLY A 24 -62.37 2.81 18.11
C GLY A 24 -62.70 4.32 18.05
N ILE A 25 -63.99 4.61 18.13
CA ILE A 25 -64.73 5.80 17.65
C ILE A 25 -65.24 6.70 18.79
N GLY A 26 -65.37 8.02 18.52
CA GLY A 26 -66.34 8.99 19.11
C GLY A 26 -65.79 9.93 20.20
N GLY A 27 -65.97 11.26 20.24
CA GLY A 27 -66.66 12.36 19.51
C GLY A 27 -66.27 13.67 20.27
N GLU A 28 -66.30 14.94 19.82
CA GLU A 28 -67.23 15.73 19.00
C GLU A 28 -66.57 17.09 18.57
N LYS A 29 -66.99 17.61 17.39
CA LYS A 29 -67.21 19.05 16.99
C LYS A 29 -65.96 19.98 16.86
N ALA A 30 -65.78 20.84 15.85
CA ALA A 30 -66.63 21.37 14.77
C ALA A 30 -65.75 22.03 13.66
N GLY A 31 -66.27 22.12 12.42
CA GLY A 31 -65.75 23.00 11.36
C GLY A 31 -65.85 22.41 9.96
N THR A 32 -66.76 22.94 9.15
CA THR A 32 -67.25 22.47 7.84
C THR A 32 -66.25 22.48 6.67
N GLU A 33 -66.34 21.45 5.82
CA GLU A 33 -65.72 21.30 4.48
C GLU A 33 -66.18 22.38 3.48
N LEU A 34 -65.31 22.76 2.53
CA LEU A 34 -65.66 22.92 1.10
C LEU A 34 -64.42 22.65 0.22
N ASP A 35 -64.66 21.88 -0.84
CA ASP A 35 -63.77 21.26 -1.84
C ASP A 35 -62.85 22.23 -2.63
N PRO A 36 -61.55 21.93 -2.87
CA PRO A 36 -60.72 22.77 -3.73
C PRO A 36 -60.81 22.39 -5.22
N PRO A 37 -61.14 23.34 -6.12
CA PRO A 37 -61.06 23.09 -7.55
C PRO A 37 -59.61 23.17 -8.04
N LYS A 38 -59.29 22.27 -8.99
CA LYS A 38 -58.05 22.30 -9.77
C LYS A 38 -57.98 23.54 -10.64
N VAL A 39 -56.89 24.30 -10.59
CA VAL A 39 -56.41 25.00 -11.79
C VAL A 39 -54.90 25.22 -11.76
N ASN A 40 -54.24 24.75 -12.82
CA ASN A 40 -52.87 25.07 -13.19
C ASN A 40 -52.91 26.31 -14.10
N TYR A 41 -52.19 27.38 -13.75
CA TYR A 41 -51.71 28.36 -14.72
C TYR A 41 -50.28 28.80 -14.38
N VAL A 42 -49.43 28.64 -15.38
CA VAL A 42 -48.01 29.00 -15.43
C VAL A 42 -47.87 30.44 -15.93
N LYS A 43 -47.02 31.27 -15.30
CA LYS A 43 -45.88 31.96 -15.94
C LYS A 43 -45.20 33.00 -15.04
N GLU A 44 -43.93 32.69 -14.77
CA GLU A 44 -42.70 33.52 -14.73
C GLU A 44 -42.73 34.99 -14.28
N GLY A 45 -41.87 35.30 -13.30
CA GLY A 45 -41.44 36.65 -12.95
C GLY A 45 -40.38 36.73 -11.83
N LYS A 46 -39.14 36.32 -12.14
CA LYS A 46 -37.83 36.74 -11.57
C LYS A 46 -37.62 36.82 -10.03
N SER A 47 -36.87 35.82 -9.56
CA SER A 47 -35.58 35.88 -8.81
C SER A 47 -35.42 36.78 -7.58
N LEU A 48 -35.17 36.14 -6.43
CA LEU A 48 -34.10 36.52 -5.49
C LEU A 48 -33.41 35.25 -4.94
N ASP A 49 -32.09 35.30 -4.97
CA ASP A 49 -31.09 34.26 -4.75
C ASP A 49 -31.21 33.46 -3.45
N LYS A 50 -31.10 32.14 -3.58
CA LYS A 50 -30.47 31.30 -2.57
C LYS A 50 -29.30 30.58 -3.23
N LYS A 51 -28.09 31.14 -3.04
CA LYS A 51 -26.82 30.52 -3.40
C LYS A 51 -26.73 29.14 -2.71
N GLU A 52 -27.05 28.09 -3.44
CA GLU A 52 -26.49 26.77 -3.17
C GLU A 52 -24.99 26.86 -3.43
N LYS A 53 -24.21 26.77 -2.35
CA LYS A 53 -22.79 26.41 -2.45
C LYS A 53 -22.75 24.97 -2.97
N THR A 54 -22.66 24.85 -4.29
CA THR A 54 -22.20 23.64 -4.95
C THR A 54 -20.79 23.35 -4.43
N ALA A 55 -20.64 22.31 -3.62
CA ALA A 55 -19.34 21.78 -3.27
C ALA A 55 -18.64 21.39 -4.59
N LYS A 56 -17.59 22.11 -4.96
CA LYS A 56 -16.68 21.67 -6.01
C LYS A 56 -16.13 20.33 -5.56
N THR A 57 -16.46 19.25 -6.27
CA THR A 57 -15.71 18.00 -6.16
C THR A 57 -14.29 18.33 -6.61
N GLU A 58 -13.39 18.57 -5.66
CA GLU A 58 -11.99 18.84 -5.98
C GLU A 58 -11.43 17.62 -6.70
N SER A 59 -10.86 17.84 -7.88
CA SER A 59 -10.26 16.75 -8.62
C SER A 59 -9.06 16.21 -7.83
N THR A 60 -9.06 14.91 -7.55
CA THR A 60 -7.98 14.24 -6.82
C THR A 60 -7.03 13.51 -7.77
N GLN A 61 -5.87 13.12 -7.24
CA GLN A 61 -4.84 12.35 -7.91
C GLN A 61 -4.25 11.33 -6.93
N LYS A 62 -4.08 10.08 -7.36
CA LYS A 62 -3.45 9.04 -6.53
C LYS A 62 -1.95 9.35 -6.35
N ARG A 63 -1.45 9.23 -5.12
CA ARG A 63 -0.04 9.40 -4.74
C ARG A 63 0.35 8.32 -3.75
N GLN A 64 1.60 7.90 -3.84
CA GLN A 64 2.18 6.93 -2.91
C GLN A 64 2.87 7.68 -1.77
N LEU A 65 2.42 7.47 -0.54
CA LEU A 65 3.04 8.00 0.67
C LEU A 65 3.65 6.84 1.44
N PHE A 66 4.87 7.00 1.92
CA PHE A 66 5.52 6.00 2.76
C PHE A 66 5.29 6.37 4.22
N LEU A 67 4.42 5.61 4.88
CA LEU A 67 3.94 5.83 6.25
C LEU A 67 4.55 4.79 7.20
N PHE A 68 4.45 5.02 8.51
CA PHE A 68 4.74 3.95 9.48
C PHE A 68 3.52 3.06 9.66
N ASP A 69 3.71 1.75 9.61
CA ASP A 69 2.70 0.80 10.05
C ASP A 69 2.76 0.57 11.57
N SER A 70 1.86 -0.26 12.11
CA SER A 70 1.79 -0.59 13.54
C SER A 70 3.01 -1.35 14.06
N ASN A 71 3.80 -1.96 13.17
CA ASN A 71 5.07 -2.61 13.50
C ASN A 71 6.25 -1.63 13.44
N GLY A 72 6.00 -0.35 13.11
CA GLY A 72 7.00 0.69 12.95
C GLY A 72 7.84 0.53 11.68
N MET A 73 7.32 -0.15 10.65
CA MET A 73 7.95 -0.30 9.34
C MET A 73 7.52 0.81 8.40
N VAL A 74 8.39 1.21 7.48
CA VAL A 74 8.10 2.19 6.43
C VAL A 74 7.41 1.50 5.26
N VAL A 75 6.15 1.82 5.01
CA VAL A 75 5.29 1.06 4.10
C VAL A 75 4.58 2.01 3.13
N PRO A 76 4.54 1.71 1.82
CA PRO A 76 3.80 2.53 0.88
C PRO A 76 2.29 2.41 1.08
N GLN A 77 1.58 3.53 0.96
CA GLN A 77 0.12 3.63 0.94
C GLN A 77 -0.29 4.55 -0.20
N VAL A 78 -1.28 4.14 -1.00
CA VAL A 78 -1.79 4.95 -2.12
C VAL A 78 -3.00 5.75 -1.66
N LEU A 79 -2.86 7.08 -1.59
CA LEU A 79 -3.92 7.99 -1.17
C LEU A 79 -4.34 8.92 -2.32
N ALA A 80 -5.62 9.29 -2.35
CA ALA A 80 -6.17 10.23 -3.33
C ALA A 80 -6.04 11.68 -2.83
N LEU A 81 -4.95 12.36 -3.21
CA LEU A 81 -4.69 13.73 -2.77
C LEU A 81 -5.36 14.75 -3.71
N PRO A 82 -5.78 15.93 -3.22
CA PRO A 82 -6.22 17.02 -4.09
C PRO A 82 -5.15 17.37 -5.12
N LYS A 83 -5.52 17.76 -6.34
CA LYS A 83 -4.53 18.23 -7.32
C LYS A 83 -3.85 19.51 -6.82
N ASN A 84 -2.54 19.59 -7.04
CA ASN A 84 -1.68 20.69 -6.62
C ASN A 84 -0.52 20.82 -7.62
N ASP A 85 -0.06 22.04 -7.90
CA ASP A 85 1.06 22.31 -8.81
C ASP A 85 2.42 21.92 -8.18
N GLU A 86 2.58 22.16 -6.88
CA GLU A 86 3.75 21.79 -6.07
C GLU A 86 3.66 20.34 -5.55
N THR A 87 3.43 19.39 -6.45
CA THR A 87 3.19 17.97 -6.11
C THR A 87 4.25 17.34 -5.20
N ALA A 88 5.53 17.64 -5.40
CA ALA A 88 6.63 17.09 -4.60
C ALA A 88 6.63 17.63 -3.16
N LYS A 89 6.25 18.89 -2.96
CA LYS A 89 6.07 19.48 -1.63
C LYS A 89 4.81 18.93 -0.97
N GLN A 90 3.73 18.82 -1.72
CA GLN A 90 2.45 18.29 -1.23
C GLN A 90 2.62 16.90 -0.61
N VAL A 91 3.27 15.96 -1.30
CA VAL A 91 3.40 14.60 -0.75
C VAL A 91 4.16 14.56 0.59
N LEU A 92 5.12 15.47 0.81
CA LEU A 92 5.83 15.59 2.09
C LEU A 92 4.97 16.23 3.18
N GLN A 93 4.14 17.22 2.84
CA GLN A 93 3.17 17.80 3.79
C GLN A 93 2.18 16.75 4.29
N TYR A 94 1.85 15.76 3.45
CA TYR A 94 1.02 14.62 3.83
C TYR A 94 1.79 13.52 4.58
N LEU A 95 3.07 13.71 4.88
CA LEU A 95 3.81 12.87 5.83
C LEU A 95 3.85 13.48 7.25
N VAL A 96 3.30 14.67 7.45
CA VAL A 96 3.33 15.41 8.73
C VAL A 96 2.26 14.89 9.68
N LYS A 97 2.67 14.55 10.90
CA LYS A 97 1.76 14.15 11.96
C LYS A 97 0.78 15.27 12.30
N ASP A 98 -0.47 14.91 12.51
CA ASP A 98 -1.59 15.84 12.75
C ASP A 98 -1.82 16.83 11.57
N GLY A 99 -1.18 16.57 10.41
CA GLY A 99 -1.32 17.34 9.18
C GLY A 99 -2.53 16.91 8.33
N PRO A 100 -2.57 17.30 7.05
CA PRO A 100 -3.72 17.06 6.16
C PRO A 100 -3.99 15.57 5.89
N VAL A 101 -3.02 14.70 6.14
CA VAL A 101 -3.14 13.25 5.96
C VAL A 101 -4.02 12.60 7.03
N SER A 102 -4.20 13.22 8.20
CA SER A 102 -4.75 12.56 9.41
C SER A 102 -6.13 11.90 9.20
N ASN A 103 -6.98 12.48 8.36
CA ASN A 103 -8.32 11.93 8.06
C ASN A 103 -8.32 10.93 6.88
N MET A 104 -7.14 10.61 6.35
CA MET A 104 -6.92 9.73 5.21
C MET A 104 -6.00 8.56 5.54
N ILE A 105 -5.45 8.52 6.77
CA ILE A 105 -4.54 7.47 7.19
C ILE A 105 -5.35 6.19 7.44
N PRO A 106 -4.93 5.07 6.82
CA PRO A 106 -5.45 3.74 7.12
C PRO A 106 -5.40 3.36 8.60
N ASN A 107 -6.33 2.53 9.07
CA ASN A 107 -6.16 1.86 10.36
C ASN A 107 -4.82 1.09 10.42
N GLY A 108 -4.08 1.25 11.51
CA GLY A 108 -2.77 0.62 11.70
C GLY A 108 -1.61 1.37 11.05
N PHE A 109 -1.82 2.58 10.54
CA PHE A 109 -0.78 3.43 9.99
C PHE A 109 -0.70 4.77 10.73
N GLN A 110 0.43 5.45 10.59
CA GLN A 110 0.65 6.79 11.10
C GLN A 110 1.60 7.60 10.21
N ALA A 111 1.49 8.92 10.31
CA ALA A 111 2.40 9.86 9.68
C ALA A 111 3.84 9.71 10.22
N VAL A 112 4.80 10.28 9.51
CA VAL A 112 6.24 10.02 9.73
C VAL A 112 6.98 11.24 10.28
N LEU A 113 6.65 12.44 9.79
CA LEU A 113 7.30 13.67 10.23
C LEU A 113 6.66 14.18 11.53
N PRO A 114 7.44 14.83 12.41
CA PRO A 114 6.91 15.46 13.63
C PRO A 114 5.73 16.39 13.35
N ALA A 115 4.86 16.56 14.34
CA ALA A 115 3.79 17.54 14.26
C ALA A 115 4.36 18.94 14.02
N ASP A 116 3.56 19.82 13.41
CA ASP A 116 3.92 21.22 13.12
C ASP A 116 5.13 21.41 12.18
N THR A 117 5.68 20.34 11.61
CA THR A 117 6.75 20.43 10.60
C THR A 117 6.22 21.10 9.33
N GLU A 118 6.79 22.25 8.96
CA GLU A 118 6.51 22.89 7.68
C GLU A 118 7.50 22.44 6.60
N VAL A 119 6.97 22.09 5.43
CA VAL A 119 7.80 21.88 4.23
C VAL A 119 7.93 23.22 3.51
N LEU A 120 9.00 23.96 3.81
CA LEU A 120 9.25 25.30 3.29
C LEU A 120 9.37 25.30 1.75
N SER A 121 10.14 24.36 1.19
CA SER A 121 10.27 24.22 -0.27
C SER A 121 10.80 22.84 -0.67
N VAL A 122 10.54 22.44 -1.92
CA VAL A 122 11.19 21.28 -2.56
C VAL A 122 11.76 21.71 -3.92
N ASN A 123 13.08 21.77 -4.02
CA ASN A 123 13.77 22.23 -5.23
C ASN A 123 14.38 21.05 -5.98
N ILE A 124 14.01 20.85 -7.25
CA ILE A 124 14.51 19.73 -8.06
C ILE A 124 15.53 20.25 -9.07
N LYS A 125 16.77 19.77 -8.99
CA LYS A 125 17.86 20.11 -9.92
C LYS A 125 18.61 18.84 -10.34
N LYS A 126 18.70 18.59 -11.65
CA LYS A 126 19.45 17.45 -12.23
C LYS A 126 19.13 16.10 -11.56
N GLY A 127 17.85 15.82 -11.31
CA GLY A 127 17.43 14.58 -10.67
C GLY A 127 17.56 14.53 -9.14
N THR A 128 18.04 15.59 -8.50
CA THR A 128 18.15 15.69 -7.03
C THR A 128 17.09 16.64 -6.50
N ALA A 129 16.23 16.16 -5.60
CA ALA A 129 15.27 16.97 -4.87
C ALA A 129 15.87 17.40 -3.53
N THR A 130 15.96 18.70 -3.30
CA THR A 130 16.33 19.26 -2.00
C THR A 130 15.07 19.67 -1.26
N ALA A 131 14.70 18.91 -0.23
CA ALA A 131 13.56 19.19 0.63
C ALA A 131 14.01 20.06 1.82
N ASN A 132 13.45 21.25 1.93
CA ASN A 132 13.74 22.21 3.00
C ASN A 132 12.59 22.23 4.00
N PHE A 133 12.90 21.93 5.26
CA PHE A 133 11.94 21.84 6.35
C PHE A 133 12.16 22.95 7.38
N SER A 134 11.13 23.21 8.18
CA SER A 134 11.24 24.05 9.38
C SER A 134 12.00 23.35 10.51
N LYS A 135 12.27 24.07 11.59
CA LYS A 135 13.02 23.55 12.75
C LYS A 135 12.32 22.38 13.47
N GLU A 136 11.00 22.33 13.47
CA GLU A 136 10.17 21.29 14.10
C GLU A 136 10.47 19.90 13.52
N PHE A 137 11.02 19.83 12.29
CA PHE A 137 11.53 18.60 11.71
C PHE A 137 12.55 17.87 12.60
N THR A 138 13.22 18.56 13.51
CA THR A 138 14.20 17.96 14.43
C THR A 138 13.56 17.21 15.61
N GLU A 139 12.24 17.28 15.78
CA GLU A 139 11.52 16.76 16.95
C GLU A 139 11.04 15.31 16.79
N TYR A 140 11.93 14.43 16.33
CA TYR A 140 11.66 12.99 16.25
C TYR A 140 12.55 12.17 17.18
N ASN A 141 12.15 10.92 17.45
CA ASN A 141 12.98 10.00 18.22
C ASN A 141 14.19 9.52 17.41
N ALA A 142 15.38 9.51 18.01
CA ALA A 142 16.63 9.06 17.38
C ALA A 142 16.52 7.68 16.67
N LYS A 143 15.74 6.76 17.24
CA LYS A 143 15.48 5.41 16.69
C LYS A 143 14.72 5.40 15.35
N ASP A 144 13.96 6.46 15.08
CA ASP A 144 13.11 6.57 13.89
C ASP A 144 13.81 7.37 12.77
N GLU A 145 14.99 7.95 13.04
CA GLU A 145 15.70 8.86 12.11
C GLU A 145 15.93 8.25 10.72
N MET A 146 16.46 7.04 10.67
CA MET A 146 16.70 6.34 9.41
C MET A 146 15.39 6.08 8.66
N LYS A 147 14.33 5.71 9.39
CA LYS A 147 13.02 5.41 8.80
C LYS A 147 12.34 6.67 8.26
N ILE A 148 12.51 7.81 8.94
CA ILE A 148 12.07 9.12 8.45
C ILE A 148 12.78 9.46 7.13
N LEU A 149 14.10 9.33 7.10
CA LEU A 149 14.89 9.57 5.89
C LEU A 149 14.45 8.66 4.73
N GLN A 150 14.20 7.38 5.01
CA GLN A 150 13.68 6.42 4.03
C GLN A 150 12.29 6.82 3.51
N ALA A 151 11.36 7.17 4.40
CA ALA A 151 10.01 7.57 4.02
C ALA A 151 10.00 8.79 3.09
N ILE A 152 10.77 9.83 3.42
CA ILE A 152 10.94 11.02 2.58
C ILE A 152 11.52 10.62 1.22
N THR A 153 12.58 9.80 1.24
CA THR A 153 13.30 9.39 0.03
C THR A 153 12.40 8.60 -0.91
N PHE A 154 11.73 7.57 -0.41
CA PHE A 154 10.85 6.71 -1.21
C PHE A 154 9.60 7.44 -1.69
N THR A 155 9.07 8.38 -0.88
CA THR A 155 7.95 9.24 -1.27
C THR A 155 8.35 10.19 -2.40
N LEU A 156 9.50 10.88 -2.33
CA LEU A 156 9.92 11.80 -3.40
C LEU A 156 10.37 11.08 -4.66
N THR A 157 11.04 9.94 -4.54
CA THR A 157 11.50 9.15 -5.70
C THR A 157 10.38 8.41 -6.42
N GLN A 158 9.11 8.59 -6.02
CA GLN A 158 7.96 8.17 -6.80
C GLN A 158 7.84 8.95 -8.13
N PHE A 159 8.41 10.16 -8.20
CA PHE A 159 8.40 10.98 -9.40
C PHE A 159 9.59 10.63 -10.30
N ASP A 160 9.34 10.36 -11.58
CA ASP A 160 10.37 9.89 -12.53
C ASP A 160 11.57 10.84 -12.68
N ASN A 161 11.36 12.14 -12.45
CA ASN A 161 12.41 13.16 -12.52
C ASN A 161 13.22 13.32 -11.22
N ILE A 162 12.91 12.57 -10.16
CA ILE A 162 13.63 12.59 -8.87
C ILE A 162 14.31 11.24 -8.65
N LYS A 163 15.64 11.26 -8.52
CA LYS A 163 16.49 10.07 -8.31
C LYS A 163 17.23 10.13 -6.97
N LYS A 164 17.51 11.33 -6.47
CA LYS A 164 18.18 11.56 -5.18
C LYS A 164 17.46 12.60 -4.35
N VAL A 165 17.62 12.53 -3.04
CA VAL A 165 17.02 13.44 -2.07
C VAL A 165 18.09 14.00 -1.15
N LYS A 166 18.06 15.32 -0.96
CA LYS A 166 18.85 16.05 0.04
C LYS A 166 17.91 16.72 1.04
N ILE A 167 18.42 16.90 2.25
CA ILE A 167 17.68 17.54 3.35
C ILE A 167 18.28 18.92 3.63
N GLN A 168 17.39 19.90 3.81
CA GLN A 168 17.69 21.22 4.34
C GLN A 168 16.79 21.49 5.55
N ILE A 169 17.32 22.24 6.51
CA ILE A 169 16.56 22.74 7.66
C ILE A 169 16.81 24.25 7.72
N GLU A 170 15.74 25.05 7.66
CA GLU A 170 15.81 26.51 7.65
C GLU A 170 16.79 27.04 6.57
N GLY A 171 16.76 26.42 5.38
CA GLY A 171 17.61 26.76 4.23
C GLY A 171 19.06 26.29 4.32
N LYS A 172 19.46 25.63 5.41
CA LYS A 172 20.83 25.10 5.60
C LYS A 172 20.92 23.64 5.17
N ASN A 173 21.88 23.33 4.28
CA ASN A 173 22.16 21.96 3.85
C ASN A 173 22.58 21.08 5.03
N GLN A 174 21.99 19.89 5.10
CA GLN A 174 22.34 18.87 6.08
C GLN A 174 23.18 17.77 5.42
N ASN A 175 24.38 17.54 5.94
CA ASN A 175 25.22 16.41 5.53
C ASN A 175 24.86 15.12 6.30
N SER A 176 24.18 15.26 7.43
CA SER A 176 23.65 14.19 8.27
C SER A 176 22.32 14.64 8.87
N MET A 177 21.48 13.67 9.22
CA MET A 177 20.25 13.93 9.95
C MET A 177 20.55 14.44 11.38
N PRO A 178 19.71 15.34 11.94
CA PRO A 178 20.06 16.16 13.10
C PRO A 178 20.12 15.46 14.47
N VAL A 179 19.50 14.29 14.67
CA VAL A 179 19.32 13.70 16.02
C VAL A 179 20.30 12.55 16.29
N ASN A 180 20.47 11.63 15.33
CA ASN A 180 21.34 10.45 15.43
C ASN A 180 22.48 10.46 14.39
N ASN A 181 22.67 11.58 13.68
CA ASN A 181 23.75 11.80 12.71
C ASN A 181 23.77 10.80 11.55
N THR A 182 22.61 10.26 11.15
CA THR A 182 22.49 9.39 9.98
C THR A 182 23.03 10.11 8.74
N PRO A 183 24.04 9.58 8.02
CA PRO A 183 24.63 10.27 6.88
C PRO A 183 23.62 10.47 5.74
N VAL A 184 23.59 11.70 5.19
CA VAL A 184 22.84 12.05 3.97
C VAL A 184 23.81 12.35 2.82
N GLY A 185 24.95 12.97 3.15
CA GLY A 185 26.03 13.28 2.20
C GLY A 185 25.54 14.04 0.97
N GLU A 186 25.89 13.53 -0.22
CA GLU A 186 25.46 14.10 -1.51
C GLU A 186 24.02 13.72 -1.92
N GLY A 187 23.27 13.11 -1.01
CA GLY A 187 21.88 12.76 -1.17
C GLY A 187 21.67 11.25 -1.23
N VAL A 188 20.52 10.82 -0.71
CA VAL A 188 20.07 9.43 -0.61
C VAL A 188 19.02 9.12 -1.68
N SER A 189 18.79 7.84 -1.92
CA SER A 189 17.97 7.31 -3.00
C SER A 189 17.40 5.93 -2.62
N ARG A 190 16.64 5.31 -3.52
CA ARG A 190 16.11 3.96 -3.28
C ARG A 190 17.19 2.88 -3.15
N VAL A 191 18.39 3.11 -3.71
CA VAL A 191 19.48 2.13 -3.61
C VAL A 191 20.06 2.03 -2.20
N ASP A 192 19.79 3.01 -1.35
CA ASP A 192 20.19 3.02 0.07
C ASP A 192 19.28 2.11 0.92
N GLY A 193 18.18 1.62 0.35
CA GLY A 193 17.28 0.65 0.96
C GLY A 193 16.19 1.25 1.84
N ILE A 194 15.29 0.38 2.31
CA ILE A 194 14.15 0.68 3.17
C ILE A 194 13.96 -0.47 4.16
N ASN A 195 13.63 -0.16 5.41
CA ASN A 195 13.45 -1.17 6.46
C ASN A 195 14.59 -2.20 6.49
N LEU A 196 15.83 -1.71 6.53
CA LEU A 196 17.01 -2.57 6.43
C LEU A 196 16.98 -3.63 7.53
N GLU A 197 17.00 -4.90 7.13
CA GLU A 197 17.22 -5.99 8.05
C GLU A 197 18.69 -6.02 8.44
N ASN A 198 18.96 -5.85 9.72
CA ASN A 198 20.27 -6.12 10.31
C ASN A 198 20.42 -7.64 10.51
N GLY A 199 20.35 -8.41 9.41
CA GLY A 199 20.70 -9.84 9.41
C GLY A 199 22.20 -10.02 9.63
N GLY A 200 22.59 -11.15 10.24
CA GLY A 200 23.96 -11.43 10.71
C GLY A 200 25.07 -11.10 9.71
N VAL A 201 26.26 -10.81 10.26
CA VAL A 201 27.52 -10.33 9.61
C VAL A 201 27.63 -10.65 8.11
N ALA A 202 26.85 -9.97 7.28
CA ALA A 202 27.07 -9.92 5.86
C ALA A 202 28.24 -8.96 5.67
N ASP A 203 29.30 -9.42 5.04
CA ASP A 203 30.46 -8.58 4.72
C ASP A 203 29.97 -7.33 3.99
N ILE A 204 30.07 -6.18 4.66
CA ILE A 204 29.62 -4.89 4.12
C ILE A 204 30.34 -4.57 2.81
N THR A 205 31.59 -5.03 2.67
CA THR A 205 32.43 -4.77 1.50
C THR A 205 32.06 -5.71 0.34
N ASN A 206 31.71 -6.95 0.64
CA ASN A 206 31.37 -7.99 -0.35
C ASN A 206 29.86 -8.31 -0.44
N SER A 207 29.01 -7.33 -0.19
CA SER A 207 27.56 -7.46 -0.33
C SER A 207 26.92 -6.35 -1.15
N GLU A 208 25.74 -6.64 -1.67
CA GLU A 208 24.83 -5.67 -2.29
C GLU A 208 23.48 -5.67 -1.59
N LEU A 209 22.71 -4.61 -1.79
CA LEU A 209 21.36 -4.50 -1.28
C LEU A 209 20.34 -4.97 -2.33
N VAL A 210 19.36 -5.74 -1.87
CA VAL A 210 18.13 -6.09 -2.59
C VAL A 210 16.92 -5.75 -1.73
N THR A 211 15.85 -5.26 -2.34
CA THR A 211 14.60 -4.93 -1.65
C THR A 211 13.54 -5.98 -1.99
N LEU A 212 13.02 -6.63 -0.96
CA LEU A 212 12.06 -7.72 -1.01
C LEU A 212 10.72 -7.23 -0.47
N TYR A 213 9.61 -7.69 -1.05
CA TYR A 213 8.28 -7.36 -0.58
C TYR A 213 7.65 -8.57 0.10
N PHE A 214 7.54 -8.49 1.43
CA PHE A 214 6.83 -9.47 2.26
C PHE A 214 5.43 -8.96 2.62
N LEU A 215 4.63 -9.81 3.25
CA LEU A 215 3.28 -9.46 3.67
C LEU A 215 3.26 -9.02 5.13
N ALA A 216 2.36 -8.12 5.45
CA ALA A 216 1.90 -7.87 6.81
C ALA A 216 0.38 -7.80 6.78
N GLN A 217 -0.24 -8.04 7.93
CA GLN A 217 -1.69 -8.14 8.05
C GLN A 217 -2.17 -7.39 9.28
N THR A 218 -3.16 -6.53 9.09
CA THR A 218 -4.03 -6.04 10.18
C THR A 218 -5.35 -6.82 10.14
N GLN A 219 -6.27 -6.52 11.08
CA GLN A 219 -7.62 -7.11 11.03
C GLN A 219 -8.36 -6.80 9.73
N ASP A 220 -8.05 -5.66 9.11
CA ASP A 220 -8.82 -5.11 7.99
C ASP A 220 -8.15 -5.35 6.62
N GLN A 221 -6.82 -5.52 6.58
CA GLN A 221 -6.09 -5.59 5.30
C GLN A 221 -4.78 -6.38 5.38
N THR A 222 -4.45 -7.07 4.29
CA THR A 222 -3.12 -7.58 3.97
C THR A 222 -2.41 -6.60 3.05
N TYR A 223 -1.15 -6.28 3.33
CA TYR A 223 -0.37 -5.30 2.59
C TYR A 223 1.10 -5.72 2.44
N TYR A 224 1.75 -5.21 1.41
CA TYR A 224 3.14 -5.51 1.08
C TYR A 224 4.11 -4.53 1.74
N VAL A 225 5.08 -5.06 2.47
CA VAL A 225 6.11 -4.31 3.20
C VAL A 225 7.45 -4.51 2.49
N PRO A 226 8.10 -3.43 1.98
CA PRO A 226 9.43 -3.54 1.42
C PRO A 226 10.47 -3.69 2.53
N VAL A 227 11.41 -4.60 2.36
CA VAL A 227 12.49 -4.89 3.30
C VAL A 227 13.79 -5.06 2.53
N THR A 228 14.81 -4.31 2.91
CA THR A 228 16.11 -4.41 2.26
C THR A 228 17.05 -5.35 3.01
N ARG A 229 17.61 -6.32 2.28
CA ARG A 229 18.62 -7.28 2.76
C ARG A 229 19.95 -7.09 2.06
N ARG A 230 21.01 -7.54 2.73
CA ARG A 230 22.33 -7.74 2.13
C ARG A 230 22.41 -9.13 1.52
N VAL A 231 22.86 -9.19 0.27
CA VAL A 231 23.15 -10.44 -0.46
C VAL A 231 24.61 -10.44 -0.89
N ALA A 232 25.24 -11.62 -0.93
CA ALA A 232 26.62 -11.73 -1.38
C ALA A 232 26.75 -11.31 -2.85
N LYS A 233 27.85 -10.64 -3.22
CA LYS A 233 28.15 -10.27 -4.62
C LYS A 233 28.58 -11.46 -5.47
N GLU A 234 29.17 -12.47 -4.85
CA GLU A 234 29.78 -13.60 -5.53
C GLU A 234 28.88 -14.85 -5.44
N GLY A 235 28.85 -15.63 -6.52
CA GLY A 235 28.16 -16.93 -6.57
C GLY A 235 26.84 -16.91 -7.34
N THR A 236 25.98 -15.92 -7.09
CA THR A 236 24.62 -15.89 -7.64
C THR A 236 24.30 -14.50 -8.20
N ASP A 237 23.65 -14.43 -9.37
CA ASP A 237 23.23 -13.15 -9.93
C ASP A 237 22.11 -12.50 -9.10
N LYS A 238 22.00 -11.18 -9.18
CA LYS A 238 21.10 -10.39 -8.33
C LYS A 238 19.62 -10.74 -8.50
N VAL A 239 19.19 -11.15 -9.70
CA VAL A 239 17.80 -11.55 -9.97
C VAL A 239 17.51 -12.88 -9.28
N THR A 240 18.41 -13.86 -9.41
CA THR A 240 18.30 -15.15 -8.71
C THR A 240 18.30 -14.94 -7.20
N ALA A 241 19.26 -14.19 -6.66
CA ALA A 241 19.36 -13.90 -5.22
C ALA A 241 18.09 -13.24 -4.68
N THR A 242 17.49 -12.31 -5.44
CA THR A 242 16.23 -11.66 -5.04
C THR A 242 15.09 -12.67 -4.86
N ILE A 243 14.96 -13.65 -5.76
CA ILE A 243 13.92 -14.69 -5.67
C ILE A 243 14.24 -15.71 -4.58
N GLU A 244 15.50 -16.14 -4.46
CA GLU A 244 15.91 -17.07 -3.40
C GLU A 244 15.62 -16.48 -2.01
N HIS A 245 16.02 -15.24 -1.76
CA HIS A 245 15.73 -14.58 -0.49
C HIS A 245 14.24 -14.29 -0.26
N LEU A 246 13.43 -14.19 -1.32
CA LEU A 246 11.98 -14.08 -1.20
C LEU A 246 11.34 -15.43 -0.81
N ILE A 247 11.84 -16.54 -1.39
CA ILE A 247 11.45 -17.92 -1.03
C ILE A 247 11.87 -18.25 0.41
N ASP A 248 13.05 -17.82 0.85
CA ASP A 248 13.53 -17.99 2.23
C ASP A 248 12.60 -17.34 3.25
N GLY A 249 11.81 -16.35 2.83
CA GLY A 249 10.83 -15.67 3.65
C GLY A 249 11.43 -14.57 4.54
N PRO A 250 10.57 -13.89 5.33
CA PRO A 250 10.96 -12.81 6.22
C PRO A 250 11.80 -13.32 7.41
N SER A 251 12.49 -12.42 8.11
CA SER A 251 13.20 -12.77 9.35
C SER A 251 12.23 -13.35 10.38
N ALA A 252 12.65 -14.40 11.10
CA ALA A 252 11.87 -14.98 12.19
C ALA A 252 11.61 -14.00 13.35
N GLU A 253 12.44 -12.95 13.46
CA GLU A 253 12.28 -11.87 14.46
C GLU A 253 11.31 -10.77 14.00
N SER A 254 10.81 -10.86 12.76
CA SER A 254 9.86 -9.89 12.20
C SER A 254 8.41 -10.37 12.32
N ASN A 255 7.47 -9.44 12.31
CA ASN A 255 6.03 -9.73 12.23
C ASN A 255 5.54 -9.90 10.78
N LEU A 256 6.45 -10.09 9.83
CA LEU A 256 6.13 -10.21 8.41
C LEU A 256 5.85 -11.67 8.07
N LEU A 257 5.07 -11.85 7.01
CA LEU A 257 4.61 -13.13 6.51
C LEU A 257 5.06 -13.33 5.06
N THR A 258 5.07 -14.58 4.63
CA THR A 258 5.23 -14.97 3.23
C THR A 258 4.18 -16.01 2.89
N ASP A 259 3.64 -15.93 1.68
CA ASP A 259 2.71 -16.93 1.15
C ASP A 259 3.42 -17.99 0.30
N PHE A 260 4.75 -17.91 0.20
CA PHE A 260 5.56 -18.96 -0.41
C PHE A 260 5.53 -20.24 0.44
N ARG A 261 5.22 -21.36 -0.20
CA ARG A 261 5.34 -22.68 0.41
C ARG A 261 6.82 -23.07 0.55
N THR A 262 7.14 -23.85 1.58
CA THR A 262 8.52 -24.22 1.94
C THR A 262 9.26 -25.05 0.87
N ASP A 263 8.52 -25.66 -0.06
CA ASP A 263 9.06 -26.49 -1.14
C ASP A 263 9.19 -25.75 -2.48
N VAL A 264 8.88 -24.44 -2.54
CA VAL A 264 9.07 -23.63 -3.75
C VAL A 264 10.54 -23.55 -4.12
N LYS A 265 10.85 -23.78 -5.40
CA LYS A 265 12.22 -23.69 -5.94
C LYS A 265 12.20 -23.18 -7.37
N LEU A 266 13.25 -22.45 -7.74
CA LEU A 266 13.59 -22.23 -9.15
C LEU A 266 14.14 -23.52 -9.75
N LEU A 267 13.65 -23.88 -10.93
CA LEU A 267 14.10 -25.03 -11.71
C LEU A 267 15.24 -24.69 -12.67
N SER A 268 15.46 -23.41 -12.93
CA SER A 268 16.51 -22.92 -13.82
C SER A 268 16.87 -21.48 -13.47
N THR A 269 18.09 -21.07 -13.81
CA THR A 269 18.51 -19.66 -13.71
C THR A 269 17.54 -18.75 -14.46
N PRO A 270 17.08 -17.65 -13.85
CA PRO A 270 16.27 -16.63 -14.50
C PRO A 270 16.91 -16.09 -15.77
N VAL A 271 16.08 -15.81 -16.78
CA VAL A 271 16.53 -15.21 -18.04
C VAL A 271 16.02 -13.79 -18.12
N VAL A 272 16.92 -12.82 -18.24
CA VAL A 272 16.59 -11.39 -18.41
C VAL A 272 16.76 -11.00 -19.87
N LYS A 273 15.69 -10.53 -20.51
CA LYS A 273 15.73 -10.03 -21.89
C LYS A 273 14.80 -8.84 -22.06
N ASP A 274 15.32 -7.73 -22.58
CA ASP A 274 14.57 -6.51 -22.88
C ASP A 274 13.75 -5.98 -21.67
N GLY A 275 14.30 -6.16 -20.46
CA GLY A 275 13.66 -5.81 -19.20
C GLY A 275 12.53 -6.75 -18.74
N VAL A 276 12.42 -7.93 -19.36
CA VAL A 276 11.53 -9.00 -18.92
C VAL A 276 12.37 -10.11 -18.27
N VAL A 277 12.09 -10.40 -17.01
CA VAL A 277 12.64 -11.58 -16.32
C VAL A 277 11.71 -12.76 -16.54
N THR A 278 12.24 -13.89 -17.00
CA THR A 278 11.50 -15.16 -17.06
C THR A 278 11.96 -16.07 -15.94
N LEU A 279 11.03 -16.44 -15.06
CA LEU A 279 11.23 -17.37 -13.95
C LEU A 279 10.60 -18.72 -14.29
N ASN A 280 11.23 -19.81 -13.85
CA ASN A 280 10.68 -21.16 -13.98
C ASN A 280 10.72 -21.84 -12.61
N PHE A 281 9.56 -22.05 -12.01
CA PHE A 281 9.40 -22.66 -10.71
C PHE A 281 8.94 -24.12 -10.81
N ASN A 282 9.09 -24.86 -9.73
CA ASN A 282 8.37 -26.12 -9.55
C ASN A 282 6.89 -25.87 -9.22
N GLY A 283 6.06 -26.91 -9.32
CA GLY A 283 4.62 -26.83 -9.02
C GLY A 283 4.25 -26.37 -7.60
N ALA A 284 5.20 -26.27 -6.66
CA ALA A 284 4.95 -25.79 -5.31
C ALA A 284 4.58 -24.30 -5.25
N VAL A 285 4.96 -23.50 -6.26
CA VAL A 285 4.62 -22.06 -6.33
C VAL A 285 3.12 -21.83 -6.56
N LEU A 286 2.41 -22.86 -7.03
CA LEU A 286 0.99 -22.79 -7.29
C LEU A 286 0.21 -23.00 -5.99
N ASP A 287 -0.79 -22.16 -5.76
CA ASP A 287 -1.74 -22.38 -4.68
C ASP A 287 -2.64 -23.58 -5.01
N ASN A 288 -3.23 -23.59 -6.21
CA ASN A 288 -3.98 -24.73 -6.76
C ASN A 288 -3.26 -25.33 -7.99
N LYS A 289 -2.73 -26.54 -7.84
CA LYS A 289 -2.01 -27.25 -8.92
C LYS A 289 -2.92 -27.72 -10.05
N GLU A 290 -4.16 -28.12 -9.75
CA GLU A 290 -5.10 -28.62 -10.77
C GLU A 290 -5.53 -27.50 -11.72
N GLU A 291 -5.75 -26.31 -11.16
CA GLU A 291 -6.14 -25.11 -11.90
C GLU A 291 -4.94 -24.33 -12.44
N SER A 292 -3.71 -24.74 -12.11
CA SER A 292 -2.48 -23.98 -12.41
C SER A 292 -2.56 -22.53 -11.91
N MET A 293 -3.11 -22.35 -10.71
CA MET A 293 -3.37 -21.05 -10.10
C MET A 293 -2.23 -20.64 -9.16
N ILE A 294 -1.74 -19.41 -9.30
CA ILE A 294 -0.82 -18.75 -8.37
C ILE A 294 -1.61 -17.74 -7.52
N ALA A 295 -1.31 -17.68 -6.22
CA ALA A 295 -1.87 -16.66 -5.32
C ALA A 295 -1.42 -15.25 -5.74
N ASP A 296 -2.30 -14.26 -5.59
CA ASP A 296 -2.02 -12.87 -5.96
C ASP A 296 -0.89 -12.30 -5.07
N GLU A 297 -0.82 -12.73 -3.81
CA GLU A 297 0.24 -12.46 -2.83
C GLU A 297 1.62 -12.86 -3.34
N VAL A 298 1.78 -14.12 -3.74
CA VAL A 298 3.04 -14.65 -4.28
C VAL A 298 3.42 -13.91 -5.57
N LEU A 299 2.48 -13.76 -6.50
CA LEU A 299 2.72 -13.07 -7.77
C LEU A 299 3.18 -11.62 -7.55
N ASN A 300 2.48 -10.87 -6.69
CA ASN A 300 2.80 -9.48 -6.42
C ASN A 300 4.11 -9.34 -5.64
N SER A 301 4.40 -10.19 -4.66
CA SER A 301 5.69 -10.19 -3.97
C SER A 301 6.86 -10.40 -4.94
N ILE A 302 6.72 -11.31 -5.92
CA ILE A 302 7.72 -11.52 -6.98
C ILE A 302 7.87 -10.24 -7.82
N VAL A 303 6.77 -9.73 -8.35
CA VAL A 303 6.78 -8.59 -9.28
C VAL A 303 7.29 -7.32 -8.61
N LEU A 304 6.85 -7.03 -7.38
CA LEU A 304 7.28 -5.86 -6.63
C LEU A 304 8.76 -5.91 -6.30
N SER A 305 9.27 -7.07 -5.85
CA SER A 305 10.68 -7.24 -5.51
C SER A 305 11.59 -7.13 -6.74
N LEU A 306 11.26 -7.85 -7.82
CA LEU A 306 12.08 -7.83 -9.03
C LEU A 306 12.08 -6.46 -9.73
N THR A 307 10.96 -5.72 -9.71
CA THR A 307 10.89 -4.40 -10.35
C THR A 307 11.53 -3.27 -9.54
N GLU A 308 12.10 -3.54 -8.37
CA GLU A 308 13.05 -2.60 -7.73
C GLU A 308 14.44 -2.67 -8.41
N LEU A 309 14.74 -3.74 -9.14
CA LEU A 309 15.96 -3.85 -9.94
C LEU A 309 15.80 -3.01 -11.21
N SER A 310 16.70 -2.07 -11.44
CA SER A 310 16.58 -1.07 -12.51
C SER A 310 16.53 -1.65 -13.93
N GLU A 311 17.11 -2.83 -14.13
CA GLU A 311 17.06 -3.58 -15.38
C GLU A 311 15.72 -4.28 -15.64
N VAL A 312 14.86 -4.45 -14.62
CA VAL A 312 13.63 -5.24 -14.70
C VAL A 312 12.40 -4.36 -14.76
N LYS A 313 11.55 -4.59 -15.77
CA LYS A 313 10.28 -3.90 -16.00
C LYS A 313 9.07 -4.82 -15.84
N LYS A 314 9.23 -6.11 -16.16
CA LYS A 314 8.15 -7.10 -16.15
C LYS A 314 8.68 -8.49 -15.76
N VAL A 315 7.79 -9.35 -15.29
CA VAL A 315 8.08 -10.73 -14.91
C VAL A 315 7.17 -11.70 -15.67
N ALA A 316 7.76 -12.72 -16.28
CA ALA A 316 7.06 -13.86 -16.86
C ALA A 316 7.29 -15.09 -15.97
N ILE A 317 6.22 -15.83 -15.67
CA ILE A 317 6.26 -17.01 -14.81
C ILE A 317 6.00 -18.26 -15.63
N LYS A 318 6.83 -19.28 -15.40
CA LYS A 318 6.61 -20.65 -15.85
C LYS A 318 6.61 -21.59 -14.66
N VAL A 319 5.87 -22.68 -14.77
CA VAL A 319 5.84 -23.77 -13.81
C VAL A 319 6.08 -25.08 -14.54
N ASP A 320 7.11 -25.82 -14.14
CA ASP A 320 7.56 -27.05 -14.81
C ASP A 320 7.75 -26.84 -16.33
N GLY A 321 8.27 -25.67 -16.71
CA GLY A 321 8.49 -25.26 -18.10
C GLY A 321 7.23 -24.78 -18.86
N LYS A 322 6.04 -24.85 -18.27
CA LYS A 322 4.76 -24.43 -18.88
C LYS A 322 4.39 -23.00 -18.49
N SER A 323 3.80 -22.25 -19.43
CA SER A 323 3.41 -20.85 -19.21
C SER A 323 1.92 -20.65 -18.91
N LYS A 324 1.11 -21.72 -18.91
CA LYS A 324 -0.34 -21.61 -18.69
C LYS A 324 -0.62 -21.54 -17.18
N ILE A 325 -0.60 -20.31 -16.65
CA ILE A 325 -0.77 -20.00 -15.23
C ILE A 325 -1.94 -19.03 -15.08
N PHE A 326 -2.74 -19.18 -14.02
CA PHE A 326 -3.91 -18.35 -13.74
C PHE A 326 -3.73 -17.58 -12.43
N THR A 327 -4.29 -16.38 -12.35
CA THR A 327 -4.47 -15.66 -11.07
C THR A 327 -5.69 -16.17 -10.32
N GLU A 328 -5.86 -15.79 -9.06
CA GLU A 328 -7.01 -16.17 -8.23
C GLU A 328 -8.37 -15.75 -8.83
N LYS A 329 -8.35 -14.69 -9.64
CA LYS A 329 -9.53 -14.21 -10.38
C LYS A 329 -9.83 -15.02 -11.65
N GLY A 330 -9.16 -16.17 -11.84
CA GLY A 330 -9.31 -17.04 -13.01
C GLY A 330 -8.73 -16.47 -14.31
N LYS A 331 -7.91 -15.41 -14.24
CA LYS A 331 -7.33 -14.78 -15.42
C LYS A 331 -6.00 -15.44 -15.78
N GLU A 332 -5.88 -15.89 -17.03
CA GLU A 332 -4.61 -16.43 -17.54
C GLU A 332 -3.54 -15.34 -17.67
N LEU A 333 -2.31 -15.66 -17.24
CA LEU A 333 -1.11 -14.83 -17.37
C LEU A 333 -0.51 -14.97 -18.79
N THR A 334 -1.23 -14.48 -19.80
CA THR A 334 -0.84 -14.59 -21.21
C THR A 334 0.33 -13.67 -21.61
N ALA A 335 0.73 -12.74 -20.75
CA ALA A 335 1.82 -11.79 -20.99
C ALA A 335 2.62 -11.53 -19.71
N PRO A 336 3.88 -11.06 -19.83
CA PRO A 336 4.67 -10.67 -18.67
C PRO A 336 3.98 -9.59 -17.83
N VAL A 337 3.95 -9.80 -16.52
CA VAL A 337 3.29 -8.96 -15.52
C VAL A 337 4.19 -7.77 -15.18
N SER A 338 3.64 -6.56 -15.30
CA SER A 338 4.32 -5.33 -14.88
C SER A 338 4.04 -5.01 -13.42
N ARG A 339 4.89 -4.17 -12.81
CA ARG A 339 4.65 -3.61 -11.48
C ARG A 339 3.21 -3.07 -11.35
N PRO A 340 2.45 -3.46 -10.31
CA PRO A 340 1.15 -2.86 -10.03
C PRO A 340 1.28 -1.34 -9.90
N LYS A 341 0.37 -0.60 -10.54
CA LYS A 341 0.34 0.87 -10.44
C LYS A 341 -0.08 1.34 -9.04
N GLU A 342 -0.81 0.47 -8.35
CA GLU A 342 -1.40 0.71 -7.06
C GLU A 342 -0.94 -0.44 -6.16
N VAL A 343 -0.16 -0.10 -5.13
CA VAL A 343 0.38 -1.04 -4.14
C VAL A 343 -0.19 -0.61 -2.81
N ASN A 344 -0.76 -1.54 -2.04
CA ASN A 344 -1.39 -1.26 -0.75
C ASN A 344 -2.44 -0.15 -0.87
N THR A 345 -3.41 -0.33 -1.76
CA THR A 345 -4.64 0.46 -1.73
C THR A 345 -5.51 -0.12 -0.64
N GLY A 346 -5.57 0.52 0.52
CA GLY A 346 -6.64 0.18 1.43
C GLY A 346 -7.94 0.78 0.92
N GLU A 347 -8.98 -0.03 0.94
CA GLU A 347 -10.35 0.45 0.81
C GLU A 347 -10.73 1.02 2.19
N PHE A 348 -10.98 2.32 2.27
CA PHE A 348 -11.36 3.03 3.51
C PHE A 348 -12.68 3.76 3.31
#